data_AF-A0A957H076-F1
#
_entry.id   AF-A0A957H076-F1
#
_cell.length_a   1.000
_cell.length_b   1.000
_cell.length_c   1.000
_cell.angle_alpha   90.00
_cell.angle_beta   90.00
_cell.angle_gamma   90.00
#
_symmetry.space_group_name_H-M   'P 1'
#
loop_
_entity.id
_entity.type
_entity.pdbx_description
1 polymer ?
#
loop_
_entity_poly.entity_id
_entity_poly.type
_entity_poly.pdbx_seq_one_letter_code
_entity_poly.pdbx_strand_id
1 'polypeptide(L)'
;MPPFIPGLELARRFYHDVVRPLLDQHYPDLPHSAALIGSGSEILGFDDAMSTDHSWGPRLKLFLSPADWAAHHTALHELLARQLPYEFSGYATHFSEPDPDGDDSPVATHIESGPVRHEVRINTIQDF
;
A
#
# COMPACT_ATOMS: atom_id res chain seq x y z
N MET A 1 20.51 0.32 7.20
CA MET A 1 19.06 0.40 7.41
C MET A 1 18.67 1.85 7.56
N PRO A 2 17.59 2.32 6.93
CA PRO A 2 17.06 3.66 7.19
C PRO A 2 16.68 3.81 8.67
N PRO A 3 16.61 5.04 9.21
CA PRO A 3 16.05 5.25 10.53
C PRO A 3 14.59 4.78 10.56
N PHE A 4 14.18 4.13 11.65
CA PHE A 4 12.82 3.63 11.82
C PHE A 4 11.80 4.77 11.73
N ILE A 5 10.76 4.57 10.94
CA ILE A 5 9.59 5.46 10.80
C ILE A 5 8.37 4.66 11.27
N PRO A 6 7.54 5.13 12.21
CA PRO A 6 6.31 4.43 12.56
C PRO A 6 5.42 4.21 11.34
N GLY A 7 4.82 3.04 11.20
CA GLY A 7 4.09 2.61 10.01
C GLY A 7 2.89 3.51 9.71
N LEU A 8 2.22 4.05 10.74
CA LEU A 8 1.18 5.05 10.57
C LEU A 8 1.69 6.36 9.92
N GLU A 9 2.91 6.78 10.26
CA GLU A 9 3.57 7.93 9.64
C GLU A 9 4.05 7.60 8.22
N LEU A 10 4.63 6.42 8.02
CA LEU A 10 5.06 5.95 6.71
C LEU A 10 3.89 5.89 5.73
N ALA A 11 2.76 5.31 6.11
CA ALA A 11 1.56 5.21 5.28
C ALA A 11 0.97 6.58 4.93
N ARG A 12 0.96 7.52 5.88
CA ARG A 12 0.51 8.90 5.66
C ARG A 12 1.37 9.60 4.60
N ARG A 13 2.70 9.53 4.74
CA ARG A 13 3.63 10.10 3.75
C ARG A 13 3.47 9.42 2.40
N PHE A 14 3.40 8.09 2.38
CA PHE A 14 3.24 7.33 1.15
C PHE A 14 1.97 7.70 0.39
N TYR A 15 0.86 7.93 1.10
CA TYR A 15 -0.35 8.44 0.48
C TYR A 15 -0.13 9.82 -0.15
N HIS A 16 0.37 10.79 0.62
CA HIS A 16 0.46 12.18 0.18
C HIS A 16 1.51 12.42 -0.89
N ASP A 17 2.64 11.72 -0.81
CA ASP A 17 3.82 11.98 -1.64
C ASP A 17 3.85 11.11 -2.90
N VAL A 18 3.16 9.97 -2.89
CA VAL A 18 3.21 8.98 -3.98
C VAL A 18 1.83 8.63 -4.53
N VAL A 19 0.94 8.08 -3.70
CA VAL A 19 -0.33 7.54 -4.20
C VAL A 19 -1.25 8.66 -4.69
N ARG A 20 -1.47 9.71 -3.88
CA ARG A 20 -2.36 10.81 -4.22
C ARG A 20 -1.93 11.55 -5.48
N PRO A 21 -0.65 11.91 -5.70
CA PRO A 21 -0.22 12.50 -6.97
C PRO A 21 -0.52 11.64 -8.20
N LEU A 22 -0.38 10.31 -8.10
CA LEU A 22 -0.74 9.40 -9.19
C LEU A 22 -2.25 9.39 -9.45
N LEU A 23 -3.07 9.43 -8.39
CA LEU A 23 -4.52 9.56 -8.51
C LEU A 23 -4.91 10.92 -9.13
N ASP A 24 -4.36 12.01 -8.64
CA ASP A 24 -4.65 13.37 -9.13
C ASP A 24 -4.25 13.52 -10.62
N GLN A 25 -3.18 12.84 -11.06
CA GLN A 25 -2.73 12.87 -12.45
C GLN A 25 -3.61 12.06 -13.41
N HIS A 26 -4.03 10.85 -13.00
CA HIS A 26 -4.71 9.90 -13.89
C HIS A 26 -6.23 9.83 -13.69
N TYR A 27 -6.71 10.23 -12.52
CA TYR A 27 -8.09 10.17 -12.05
C TYR A 27 -8.45 11.42 -11.20
N PRO A 28 -8.28 12.65 -11.74
CA PRO A 28 -8.38 13.90 -10.96
C PRO A 28 -9.71 14.10 -10.24
N ASP A 29 -10.80 13.54 -10.77
CA ASP A 29 -12.16 13.69 -10.23
C ASP A 29 -12.64 12.46 -9.45
N LEU A 30 -11.78 11.46 -9.21
CA LEU A 30 -12.15 10.22 -8.53
C LEU A 30 -12.27 10.43 -7.01
N PRO A 31 -13.49 10.46 -6.45
CA PRO A 31 -13.67 10.64 -5.02
C PRO A 31 -13.23 9.36 -4.30
N HIS A 32 -12.37 9.51 -3.29
CA HIS A 32 -11.88 8.38 -2.52
C HIS A 32 -11.54 8.78 -1.09
N SER A 33 -11.51 7.78 -0.20
CA SER A 33 -10.86 7.90 1.11
C SER A 33 -9.64 7.00 1.15
N ALA A 34 -8.63 7.37 1.93
CA ALA A 34 -7.45 6.55 2.16
C ALA A 34 -7.25 6.32 3.66
N ALA A 35 -6.94 5.10 4.05
CA ALA A 35 -6.68 4.77 5.45
C ALA A 35 -5.66 3.63 5.59
N LEU A 36 -4.93 3.64 6.69
CA LEU A 36 -4.19 2.48 7.17
C LEU A 36 -5.09 1.80 8.23
N ILE A 37 -5.64 0.62 7.90
CA ILE A 37 -6.56 -0.12 8.76
C ILE A 37 -6.35 -1.63 8.58
N GLY A 38 -6.38 -2.38 9.68
CA GLY A 38 -6.14 -3.82 9.71
C GLY A 38 -5.68 -4.28 11.09
N SER A 39 -4.98 -5.42 11.12
CA SER A 39 -4.49 -6.07 12.34
C SER A 39 -3.03 -5.76 12.70
N GLY A 40 -2.33 -4.96 11.90
CA GLY A 40 -0.91 -4.65 12.12
C GLY A 40 -0.63 -3.87 13.40
N SER A 41 0.55 -4.03 13.98
CA SER A 41 0.96 -3.32 15.21
C SER A 41 1.03 -1.80 15.01
N GLU A 42 1.30 -1.36 13.78
CA GLU A 42 1.41 0.06 13.44
C GLU A 42 0.06 0.79 13.48
N ILE A 43 -1.05 0.05 13.41
CA ILE A 43 -2.40 0.61 13.46
C ILE A 43 -2.66 1.30 14.81
N LEU A 44 -2.15 0.70 15.89
CA LEU A 44 -2.28 1.23 17.26
C LEU A 44 -1.01 1.98 17.72
N GLY A 45 0.00 2.09 16.85
CA GLY A 45 1.27 2.76 17.16
C GLY A 45 2.19 1.95 18.08
N PHE A 46 2.07 0.62 18.09
CA PHE A 46 2.94 -0.28 18.84
C PHE A 46 4.09 -0.85 18.01
N ASP A 47 4.22 -0.44 16.74
CA ASP A 47 5.27 -0.92 15.88
C ASP A 47 6.63 -0.31 16.22
N ASP A 48 7.65 -1.09 15.96
CA ASP A 48 9.05 -0.74 16.16
C ASP A 48 9.91 -1.26 15.00
N ALA A 49 11.22 -1.10 15.09
CA ALA A 49 12.13 -1.56 14.05
C ALA A 49 12.11 -3.08 13.82
N MET A 50 11.70 -3.88 14.81
CA MET A 50 11.58 -5.33 14.64
C MET A 50 10.32 -5.67 13.85
N SER A 51 9.25 -4.90 14.01
CA SER A 51 7.96 -5.10 13.34
C SER A 51 8.02 -4.98 11.81
N THR A 52 9.15 -4.55 11.23
CA THR A 52 9.31 -4.37 9.79
C THR A 52 9.64 -5.67 9.03
N ASP A 53 9.69 -6.82 9.72
CA ASP A 53 10.08 -8.11 9.15
C ASP A 53 8.95 -8.81 8.38
N HIS A 54 7.69 -8.49 8.66
CA HIS A 54 6.51 -8.94 7.91
C HIS A 54 5.32 -8.01 8.14
N SER A 55 4.33 -8.06 7.24
CA SER A 55 3.04 -7.37 7.40
C SER A 55 3.14 -5.86 7.68
N TRP A 56 4.24 -5.22 7.27
CA TRP A 56 4.57 -3.82 7.55
C TRP A 56 5.26 -3.18 6.33
N GLY A 57 5.03 -1.89 6.07
CA GLY A 57 5.69 -1.15 5.00
C GLY A 57 4.84 -0.03 4.40
N PRO A 58 5.21 0.51 3.24
CA PRO A 58 4.41 1.49 2.50
C PRO A 58 3.11 0.86 1.97
N ARG A 59 2.07 0.87 2.81
CA ARG A 59 0.77 0.26 2.51
C ARG A 59 -0.39 1.13 2.99
N LEU A 60 -1.54 0.97 2.33
CA LEU A 60 -2.80 1.61 2.72
C LEU A 60 -3.98 0.97 2.00
N LYS A 61 -5.19 1.33 2.41
CA LYS A 61 -6.44 1.02 1.70
C LYS A 61 -7.02 2.29 1.07
N LEU A 62 -7.43 2.17 -0.19
CA LEU A 62 -8.27 3.14 -0.89
C LEU A 62 -9.71 2.65 -0.86
N PHE A 63 -10.63 3.53 -0.50
CA PHE A 63 -12.07 3.27 -0.50
C PHE A 63 -12.74 4.09 -1.58
N LEU A 64 -13.33 3.40 -2.55
CA LEU A 64 -14.09 3.98 -3.65
C LEU A 64 -15.59 3.73 -3.47
N SER A 65 -16.42 4.50 -4.17
CA SER A 65 -17.83 4.13 -4.32
C SER A 65 -17.95 2.80 -5.07
N PRO A 66 -19.01 1.99 -4.86
CA PRO A 66 -19.18 0.75 -5.62
C PRO A 66 -19.18 0.94 -7.14
N ALA A 67 -19.71 2.06 -7.63
CA ALA A 67 -19.73 2.38 -9.05
C ALA A 67 -18.31 2.65 -9.58
N ASP A 68 -17.53 3.47 -8.86
CA ASP A 68 -16.17 3.81 -9.25
C ASP A 68 -15.23 2.61 -9.11
N TRP A 69 -15.42 1.79 -8.07
CA TRP A 69 -14.69 0.55 -7.90
C TRP A 69 -14.92 -0.38 -9.09
N ALA A 70 -16.18 -0.61 -9.47
CA ALA A 70 -16.52 -1.46 -10.61
C ALA A 70 -15.95 -0.91 -11.94
N ALA A 71 -15.89 0.41 -12.09
CA ALA A 71 -15.38 1.06 -13.30
C ALA A 71 -13.85 1.09 -13.38
N HIS A 72 -13.15 1.24 -12.26
CA HIS A 72 -11.74 1.63 -12.25
C HIS A 72 -10.80 0.68 -11.53
N HIS A 73 -11.29 -0.25 -10.71
CA HIS A 73 -10.46 -1.10 -9.84
C HIS A 73 -9.26 -1.74 -10.57
N THR A 74 -9.49 -2.47 -11.66
CA THR A 74 -8.43 -3.19 -12.38
C THR A 74 -7.41 -2.24 -12.99
N ALA A 75 -7.87 -1.20 -13.71
CA ALA A 75 -6.99 -0.23 -14.34
C ALA A 75 -6.17 0.56 -13.30
N LEU A 76 -6.77 0.87 -12.16
CA LEU A 76 -6.12 1.58 -11.07
C LEU A 76 -5.06 0.71 -10.38
N HIS A 77 -5.37 -0.57 -10.14
CA HIS A 77 -4.41 -1.53 -9.59
C HIS A 77 -3.19 -1.67 -10.53
N GLU A 78 -3.41 -1.85 -11.83
CA GLU A 78 -2.30 -1.96 -12.78
C GLU A 78 -1.49 -0.66 -12.92
N LEU A 79 -2.13 0.50 -12.82
CA LEU A 79 -1.46 1.79 -12.82
C LEU A 79 -0.49 1.87 -11.63
N LEU A 80 -0.98 1.58 -10.42
CA LEU A 80 -0.17 1.60 -9.20
C LEU A 80 0.97 0.57 -9.29
N ALA A 81 0.70 -0.64 -9.74
CA ALA A 81 1.74 -1.66 -9.96
C ALA A 81 2.86 -1.19 -10.89
N ARG A 82 2.54 -0.39 -11.91
CA ARG A 82 3.52 0.09 -12.89
C ARG A 82 4.23 1.40 -12.50
N GLN A 83 3.57 2.26 -11.72
CA GLN A 83 4.03 3.63 -11.47
C GLN A 83 4.55 3.86 -10.05
N LEU A 84 4.22 2.99 -9.09
CA LEU A 84 4.79 3.10 -7.75
C LEU A 84 6.31 2.93 -7.82
N PRO A 85 7.08 3.75 -7.07
CA PRO A 85 8.52 3.58 -6.98
C PRO A 85 8.84 2.27 -6.28
N TYR A 86 9.96 1.62 -6.63
CA TYR A 86 10.37 0.36 -5.97
C TYR A 86 10.71 0.51 -4.49
N GLU A 87 11.10 1.72 -4.08
CA GLU A 87 11.42 2.06 -2.70
C GLU A 87 10.77 3.40 -2.32
N PHE A 88 10.32 3.52 -1.09
CA PHE A 88 9.85 4.75 -0.49
C PHE A 88 10.42 4.90 0.92
N SER A 89 11.12 6.01 1.18
CA SER A 89 11.75 6.31 2.48
C SER A 89 12.70 5.21 3.00
N GLY A 90 13.37 4.47 2.11
CA GLY A 90 14.27 3.37 2.48
C GLY A 90 13.60 2.00 2.63
N TYR A 91 12.30 1.89 2.31
CA TYR A 91 11.53 0.64 2.41
C TYR A 91 10.97 0.23 1.06
N ALA A 92 11.04 -1.06 0.74
CA ALA A 92 10.46 -1.60 -0.49
C ALA A 92 8.94 -1.42 -0.53
N THR A 93 8.40 -1.12 -1.72
CA THR A 93 6.95 -1.05 -1.97
C THR A 93 6.40 -2.34 -2.56
N HIS A 94 7.29 -3.24 -3.00
CA HIS A 94 6.98 -4.57 -3.47
C HIS A 94 7.00 -5.55 -2.29
N PHE A 95 6.04 -6.46 -2.26
CA PHE A 95 5.94 -7.47 -1.19
C PHE A 95 6.28 -8.86 -1.76
N SER A 96 6.23 -9.95 -0.98
CA SER A 96 6.30 -11.35 -1.45
C SER A 96 4.93 -11.97 -1.75
N GLU A 97 4.86 -12.89 -2.73
CA GLU A 97 3.63 -13.69 -2.90
C GLU A 97 3.29 -14.42 -1.59
N PRO A 98 1.99 -14.64 -1.30
CA PRO A 98 1.60 -15.48 -0.17
C PRO A 98 2.25 -16.85 -0.30
N ASP A 99 2.77 -17.38 0.81
CA ASP A 99 3.35 -18.72 0.84
C ASP A 99 2.24 -19.75 1.13
N PRO A 100 1.82 -20.56 0.14
CA PRO A 100 0.70 -21.48 0.31
C PRO A 100 0.95 -22.56 1.37
N ASP A 101 2.21 -22.82 1.72
CA ASP A 101 2.63 -23.81 2.72
C ASP A 101 3.17 -23.16 4.00
N GLY A 102 3.15 -21.82 4.09
CA GLY A 102 3.79 -21.02 5.12
C GLY A 102 2.88 -19.96 5.77
N ASP A 103 3.51 -18.90 6.29
CA ASP A 103 2.79 -17.72 6.77
C ASP A 103 2.42 -16.82 5.57
N ASP A 104 1.13 -16.61 5.36
CA ASP A 104 0.58 -15.75 4.29
C ASP A 104 0.87 -14.25 4.52
N SER A 105 1.56 -13.88 5.60
CA SER A 105 1.94 -12.50 5.88
C SER A 105 2.84 -11.91 4.79
N PRO A 106 2.44 -10.80 4.15
CA PRO A 106 3.23 -10.20 3.09
C PRO A 106 4.55 -9.65 3.64
N VAL A 107 5.67 -10.03 3.02
CA VAL A 107 7.01 -9.55 3.38
C VAL A 107 7.49 -8.55 2.35
N ALA A 108 7.99 -7.38 2.76
CA ALA A 108 8.56 -6.42 1.82
C ALA A 108 9.85 -6.97 1.17
N THR A 109 9.89 -7.00 -0.16
CA THR A 109 11.03 -7.51 -0.93
C THR A 109 11.44 -6.52 -2.01
N HIS A 110 12.75 -6.41 -2.25
CA HIS A 110 13.27 -5.45 -3.22
C HIS A 110 13.25 -6.04 -4.63
N ILE A 111 12.79 -5.25 -5.59
CA ILE A 111 12.88 -5.53 -7.02
C ILE A 111 13.53 -4.35 -7.72
N GLU A 112 14.19 -4.60 -8.85
CA GLU A 112 14.86 -3.57 -9.65
C GLU A 112 14.15 -3.33 -11.01
N SER A 113 13.20 -4.19 -11.37
CA SER A 113 12.45 -4.08 -12.61
C SER A 113 11.10 -4.80 -12.52
N GLY A 114 10.20 -4.48 -13.46
CA GLY A 114 8.86 -5.05 -13.52
C GLY A 114 7.83 -4.33 -12.65
N PRO A 115 6.57 -4.78 -12.65
CA PRO A 115 5.52 -4.21 -11.82
C PRO A 115 5.70 -4.56 -10.34
N VAL A 116 5.39 -3.59 -9.48
CA VAL A 116 5.32 -3.73 -8.03
C VAL A 116 4.05 -4.50 -7.65
N ARG A 117 4.19 -5.56 -6.84
CA ARG A 117 3.05 -6.14 -6.12
C ARG A 117 2.90 -5.39 -4.81
N HIS A 118 2.11 -4.33 -4.86
CA HIS A 118 1.94 -3.38 -3.77
C HIS A 118 0.83 -3.79 -2.80
N GLU A 119 0.91 -3.30 -1.57
CA GLU A 119 -0.15 -3.42 -0.56
C GLU A 119 -1.06 -2.18 -0.49
N VAL A 120 -1.17 -1.43 -1.60
CA VAL A 120 -2.28 -0.47 -1.81
C VAL A 120 -3.53 -1.26 -2.23
N ARG A 121 -4.42 -1.54 -1.28
CA ARG A 121 -5.66 -2.30 -1.52
C ARG A 121 -6.80 -1.37 -1.91
N ILE A 122 -7.55 -1.70 -2.95
CA ILE A 122 -8.66 -0.89 -3.46
C ILE A 122 -9.97 -1.61 -3.11
N ASN A 123 -10.77 -1.02 -2.23
CA ASN A 123 -11.97 -1.61 -1.67
C ASN A 123 -13.19 -0.69 -1.82
N THR A 124 -14.37 -1.24 -1.59
CA THR A 124 -15.56 -0.46 -1.20
C THR A 124 -15.70 -0.51 0.32
N ILE A 125 -16.54 0.36 0.89
CA ILE A 125 -16.84 0.29 2.35
C ILE A 125 -17.64 -0.97 2.68
N GLN A 126 -18.45 -1.46 1.74
CA GLN A 126 -19.31 -2.63 1.94
C GLN A 126 -18.53 -3.95 1.99
N ASP A 127 -17.38 -4.00 1.32
CA ASP A 127 -16.53 -5.20 1.22
C ASP A 127 -15.40 -5.23 2.25
N PHE A 128 -15.42 -4.31 3.23
CA PHE A 128 -14.47 -4.25 4.34
C PHE A 128 -15.13 -4.71 5.65
#